data_AF-A0A1J5I996-F1
#
_entry.id   AF-A0A1J5I996-F1
#
_cell.length_a   1.000
_cell.length_b   1.000
_cell.length_c   1.000
_cell.angle_alpha   90.00
_cell.angle_beta   90.00
_cell.angle_gamma   90.00
#
_symmetry.space_group_name_H-M   'P 1'
#
loop_
_entity.id
_entity.type
_entity.pdbx_description
1 polymer ?
#
loop_
_entity_poly.entity_id
_entity_poly.type
_entity_poly.pdbx_seq_one_letter_code
_entity_poly.pdbx_strand_id
1 'polypeptide(L)'
;MKPNITVTWDWLDAAGQLRWEVFRNGRTMAASGGFVSARQGLMALLDLADQQDEAGNDEVSAAIMNQWAEIAWEIRDRVDPELREALEEACEDWWDANADDD
;
A
#
# COMPACT_ATOMS: atom_id res chain seq x y z
N MET A 1 -23.32 -4.98 -2.35
CA MET A 1 -22.34 -5.11 -1.26
C MET A 1 -21.07 -4.43 -1.73
N LYS A 2 -20.59 -3.42 -1.01
CA LYS A 2 -19.26 -2.84 -1.30
C LYS A 2 -18.20 -3.93 -1.10
N PRO A 3 -17.18 -4.01 -1.97
CA PRO A 3 -16.11 -4.98 -1.77
C PRO A 3 -15.40 -4.69 -0.44
N ASN A 4 -15.30 -5.69 0.44
CA ASN A 4 -14.47 -5.58 1.63
C ASN A 4 -13.02 -5.87 1.23
N ILE A 5 -12.19 -4.83 1.18
CA ILE A 5 -10.78 -4.91 0.82
C ILE A 5 -9.93 -4.72 2.08
N THR A 6 -8.99 -5.64 2.30
CA THR A 6 -8.07 -5.57 3.46
C THR A 6 -6.68 -5.94 2.99
N VAL A 7 -5.68 -5.16 3.39
CA VAL A 7 -4.26 -5.44 3.19
C VAL A 7 -3.68 -5.84 4.54
N THR A 8 -3.29 -7.10 4.67
CA THR A 8 -2.48 -7.52 5.83
C THR A 8 -1.01 -7.43 5.45
N TRP A 9 -0.16 -7.03 6.39
CA TRP A 9 1.26 -6.88 6.12
C TRP A 9 2.09 -7.28 7.33
N ASP A 10 3.37 -7.55 7.08
CA ASP A 10 4.34 -7.96 8.06
C ASP A 10 5.72 -7.40 7.69
N TRP A 11 6.54 -7.13 8.70
CA TRP A 11 7.80 -6.43 8.56
C TRP A 11 8.95 -7.19 9.21
N LEU A 12 10.07 -7.28 8.50
CA LEU A 12 11.29 -7.90 8.99
C LEU A 12 12.41 -6.86 9.13
N ASP A 13 12.59 -6.35 10.35
CA ASP A 13 13.52 -5.25 10.69
C ASP A 13 14.96 -5.55 10.26
N ALA A 14 15.45 -6.77 10.50
CA ALA A 14 16.84 -7.15 10.23
C ALA A 14 17.23 -7.03 8.75
N ALA A 15 16.24 -7.02 7.84
CA ALA A 15 16.46 -7.01 6.40
C ALA A 15 15.77 -5.83 5.69
N GLY A 16 15.01 -4.99 6.40
CA GLY A 16 14.22 -3.92 5.78
C GLY A 16 13.19 -4.44 4.78
N GLN A 17 12.59 -5.60 5.09
CA GLN A 17 11.73 -6.32 4.17
C GLN A 17 10.26 -6.26 4.60
N LEU A 18 9.40 -6.09 3.59
CA LEU A 18 7.95 -6.04 3.71
C LEU A 18 7.35 -7.29 3.05
N ARG A 19 6.31 -7.83 3.68
CA ARG A 19 5.41 -8.83 3.09
C ARG A 19 3.99 -8.31 3.22
N TRP A 20 3.16 -8.52 2.21
CA TRP A 20 1.75 -8.15 2.26
C TRP A 20 0.87 -9.12 1.49
N GLU A 21 -0.41 -9.15 1.85
CA GLU A 21 -1.49 -9.87 1.18
C GLU A 21 -2.73 -8.99 1.12
N VAL A 22 -3.32 -8.86 -0.07
CA VAL A 22 -4.58 -8.15 -0.30
C VAL A 22 -5.71 -9.16 -0.37
N PHE A 23 -6.74 -8.96 0.43
CA PHE A 23 -7.94 -9.78 0.48
C PHE A 23 -9.13 -9.00 -0.08
N ARG A 24 -9.94 -9.68 -0.90
CA ARG A 24 -11.25 -9.21 -1.34
C ARG A 24 -12.31 -10.17 -0.83
N ASN A 25 -13.19 -9.69 0.05
CA ASN A 25 -14.24 -10.50 0.67
C ASN A 25 -13.69 -11.80 1.32
N GLY A 26 -12.55 -11.69 2.01
CA GLY A 26 -11.89 -12.80 2.71
C GLY A 26 -11.14 -13.79 1.81
N ARG A 27 -11.01 -13.52 0.50
CA ARG A 27 -10.18 -14.31 -0.41
C ARG A 27 -8.95 -13.52 -0.84
N THR A 28 -7.78 -14.16 -0.83
CA THR A 28 -6.56 -13.55 -1.34
C THR A 28 -6.74 -13.19 -2.80
N MET A 29 -6.52 -11.92 -3.10
CA MET A 29 -6.58 -11.33 -4.44
C MET A 29 -5.18 -11.18 -5.02
N ALA A 30 -4.24 -10.69 -4.20
CA ALA A 30 -2.85 -10.51 -4.55
C ALA A 30 -1.97 -10.67 -3.31
N ALA A 31 -0.69 -10.98 -3.50
CA ALA A 31 0.29 -11.07 -2.42
C ALA A 31 1.68 -10.77 -2.95
N SER A 32 2.58 -10.31 -2.08
CA SER A 32 3.98 -10.08 -2.41
C SER A 32 4.77 -11.37 -2.71
N GLY A 33 4.20 -12.55 -2.42
CA GLY A 33 4.86 -13.84 -2.60
C GLY A 33 5.94 -14.17 -1.56
N GLY A 34 6.08 -13.33 -0.52
CA GLY A 34 7.09 -13.46 0.53
C GLY A 34 7.59 -12.11 1.03
N PHE A 35 8.70 -12.12 1.78
CA PHE A 35 9.40 -10.90 2.18
C PHE A 35 10.22 -10.37 1.00
N VAL A 36 9.93 -9.13 0.61
CA VAL A 36 10.63 -8.37 -0.44
C VAL A 36 11.16 -7.07 0.15
N SER A 37 12.04 -6.35 -0.55
CA SER A 37 12.47 -5.03 -0.04
C SER A 37 11.27 -4.08 0.12
N ALA A 38 11.31 -3.18 1.11
CA ALA A 38 10.25 -2.21 1.35
C ALA A 38 9.81 -1.48 0.07
N ARG A 39 10.78 -0.99 -0.70
CA ARG A 39 10.55 -0.30 -1.98
C ARG A 39 9.81 -1.19 -2.99
N GLN A 40 10.26 -2.43 -3.19
CA GLN A 40 9.58 -3.37 -4.10
C GLN A 40 8.18 -3.73 -3.62
N GLY A 41 8.00 -3.95 -2.31
CA GLY A 41 6.71 -4.28 -1.73
C GLY A 41 5.69 -3.15 -1.89
N LEU A 42 6.09 -1.91 -1.59
CA LEU A 42 5.23 -0.75 -1.73
C LEU A 42 4.94 -0.40 -3.18
N MET A 43 5.92 -0.48 -4.09
CA MET A 43 5.68 -0.28 -5.52
C MET A 43 4.70 -1.31 -6.09
N ALA A 44 4.82 -2.57 -5.69
CA ALA A 44 3.90 -3.61 -6.16
C ALA A 44 2.45 -3.41 -5.66
N LEU A 45 2.24 -2.73 -4.53
CA LEU A 45 0.90 -2.33 -4.07
C LEU A 45 0.35 -1.13 -4.87
N LEU A 46 1.20 -0.15 -5.21
CA LEU A 46 0.82 0.96 -6.10
C LEU A 46 0.43 0.42 -7.48
N ASP A 47 1.30 -0.41 -8.08
CA ASP A 47 1.03 -1.05 -9.38
C ASP A 47 -0.28 -1.84 -9.37
N LEU A 48 -0.60 -2.49 -8.24
CA LEU A 48 -1.85 -3.22 -8.07
C LEU A 48 -3.05 -2.27 -8.01
N ALA A 49 -2.96 -1.15 -7.29
CA ALA A 49 -4.02 -0.15 -7.22
C ALA A 49 -4.29 0.44 -8.61
N ASP A 50 -3.24 0.83 -9.35
CA ASP A 50 -3.34 1.35 -10.71
C ASP A 50 -4.01 0.32 -11.64
N GLN A 51 -3.63 -0.95 -11.56
CA GLN A 51 -4.31 -2.01 -12.33
C GLN A 51 -5.80 -2.15 -12.00
N GLN A 52 -6.20 -1.89 -10.74
CA GLN A 52 -7.62 -1.91 -10.37
C GLN A 52 -8.36 -0.69 -10.92
N ASP A 53 -7.73 0.49 -10.91
CA ASP A 53 -8.27 1.72 -11.50
C ASP A 53 -8.46 1.57 -13.02
N GLU A 54 -7.44 1.11 -13.73
CA GLU A 54 -7.50 0.83 -15.17
C GLU A 54 -8.59 -0.20 -15.54
N ALA A 55 -8.89 -1.12 -14.62
CA ALA A 55 -9.95 -2.11 -14.76
C ALA A 55 -11.35 -1.59 -14.39
N GLY A 56 -11.50 -0.32 -14.02
CA GLY A 56 -12.75 0.32 -13.60
C GLY A 56 -13.23 -0.12 -12.21
N ASN A 57 -12.30 -0.55 -11.34
CA ASN A 57 -12.57 -0.91 -9.95
C ASN A 57 -12.09 0.20 -9.00
N ASP A 58 -12.54 1.43 -9.21
CA ASP A 58 -12.11 2.65 -8.49
C ASP A 58 -12.22 2.48 -6.97
N GLU A 59 -13.32 1.89 -6.47
CA GLU A 59 -13.50 1.60 -5.04
C GLU A 59 -12.44 0.64 -4.47
N VAL A 60 -11.95 -0.31 -5.27
CA VAL A 60 -10.90 -1.26 -4.87
C VAL A 60 -9.54 -0.57 -4.92
N SER A 61 -9.27 0.21 -5.97
CA SER A 61 -8.04 1.01 -6.09
C SER A 61 -7.88 1.94 -4.89
N ALA A 62 -8.91 2.74 -4.60
CA ALA A 62 -8.91 3.67 -3.46
C ALA A 62 -8.71 2.94 -2.11
N ALA A 63 -9.32 1.77 -1.92
CA ALA A 63 -9.15 0.99 -0.69
C ALA A 63 -7.74 0.39 -0.53
N ILE A 64 -7.05 0.06 -1.64
CA ILE A 64 -5.65 -0.35 -1.62
C ILE A 64 -4.76 0.86 -1.33
N MET A 65 -4.98 2.00 -1.99
CA MET A 65 -4.20 3.22 -1.81
C MET A 65 -4.27 3.75 -0.37
N ASN A 66 -5.44 3.73 0.26
CA ASN A 66 -5.57 4.11 1.67
C ASN A 66 -4.71 3.23 2.59
N GLN A 67 -4.75 1.91 2.41
CA GLN A 67 -3.94 1.00 3.22
C GLN A 67 -2.46 1.06 2.84
N TRP A 68 -2.13 1.35 1.59
CA TRP A 68 -0.77 1.61 1.17
C TRP A 68 -0.18 2.82 1.90
N ALA A 69 -0.91 3.94 1.98
CA ALA A 69 -0.48 5.14 2.68
C ALA A 69 -0.28 4.88 4.18
N GLU A 70 -1.20 4.13 4.81
CA GLU A 70 -1.05 3.70 6.21
C GLU A 70 0.22 2.85 6.42
N ILE A 71 0.46 1.85 5.58
CA ILE A 71 1.65 0.99 5.66
C ILE A 71 2.93 1.80 5.46
N ALA A 72 2.97 2.62 4.39
CA ALA A 72 4.11 3.47 4.06
C ALA A 72 4.46 4.39 5.23
N TRP A 73 3.45 5.04 5.81
CA TRP A 73 3.62 5.89 6.97
C TRP A 73 4.14 5.11 8.18
N GLU A 74 3.59 3.95 8.49
CA GLU A 74 4.02 3.14 9.65
C GLU A 74 5.48 2.67 9.57
N ILE A 75 5.99 2.40 8.36
CA ILE A 75 7.36 1.90 8.17
C ILE A 75 8.39 2.99 7.86
N ARG A 76 7.97 4.25 7.65
CA ARG A 76 8.86 5.34 7.19
C ARG A 76 10.10 5.56 8.07
N ASP A 77 9.97 5.38 9.37
CA ASP A 77 11.08 5.54 10.33
C ASP A 77 12.00 4.31 10.39
N ARG A 78 11.67 3.24 9.67
CA ARG A 78 12.39 1.95 9.64
C ARG A 78 13.12 1.69 8.33
N VAL A 79 12.92 2.55 7.33
CA VAL A 79 13.59 2.48 6.03
C VAL A 79 14.77 3.44 5.97
N ASP A 80 15.58 3.36 4.91
CA ASP A 80 16.65 4.32 4.69
C ASP A 80 16.11 5.75 4.44
N PRO A 81 16.92 6.79 4.69
CA PRO A 81 16.45 8.18 4.60
C PRO A 81 15.92 8.58 3.21
N GLU A 82 16.50 8.05 2.13
CA GLU A 82 16.06 8.35 0.76
C GLU A 82 14.65 7.79 0.53
N LEU A 83 14.40 6.54 0.94
CA LEU A 83 13.07 5.97 0.87
C LEU A 83 12.10 6.67 1.82
N ARG A 84 12.53 7.03 3.03
CA ARG A 84 11.70 7.77 4.00
C ARG A 84 11.14 9.07 3.40
N GLU A 85 12.00 9.92 2.85
CA GLU A 85 11.58 11.20 2.26
C GLU A 85 10.55 10.98 1.14
N ALA A 86 10.81 10.00 0.27
CA ALA A 86 9.87 9.65 -0.80
C ALA A 86 8.52 9.12 -0.28
N LEU A 87 8.51 8.41 0.85
CA LEU A 87 7.26 7.94 1.48
C LEU A 87 6.49 9.07 2.14
N GLU A 88 7.18 9.97 2.84
CA GLU A 88 6.56 11.15 3.47
C GLU A 88 5.89 12.04 2.42
N GLU A 89 6.60 12.38 1.34
CA GLU A 89 6.06 13.16 0.22
C GLU A 89 4.84 12.48 -0.43
N ALA A 90 4.94 11.19 -0.75
CA ALA A 90 3.83 10.48 -1.39
C ALA A 90 2.60 10.30 -0.48
N CYS A 91 2.77 10.17 0.83
CA CYS A 91 1.65 10.10 1.77
C CYS A 91 0.97 11.46 1.94
N GLU A 92 1.75 12.54 2.03
CA GLU A 92 1.24 13.92 2.10
C GLU A 92 0.44 14.26 0.83
N ASP A 93 0.98 13.98 -0.36
CA ASP A 93 0.29 14.17 -1.64
C ASP A 93 -1.04 13.41 -1.69
N TRP A 94 -1.06 12.15 -1.23
CA TRP A 94 -2.28 11.34 -1.19
C TRP A 94 -3.35 11.93 -0.26
N TRP A 95 -2.95 12.30 0.96
CA TRP A 95 -3.90 12.85 1.93
C TRP A 95 -4.39 14.24 1.53
N ASP A 96 -3.53 15.10 1.01
CA ASP A 96 -3.93 16.42 0.49
C ASP A 96 -4.93 16.28 -0.66
N ALA A 97 -4.71 15.35 -1.59
CA ALA A 97 -5.65 15.07 -2.68
C ALA A 97 -7.01 14.54 -2.20
N ASN A 98 -7.07 13.92 -1.01
CA ASN A 98 -8.30 13.37 -0.41
C ASN A 98 -8.88 14.25 0.72
N ALA A 99 -8.22 15.36 1.10
CA ALA A 99 -8.67 16.26 2.17
C ALA A 99 -9.82 17.19 1.73
N ASP A 100 -10.04 17.35 0.42
CA ASP A 100 -11.08 18.20 -0.18
C ASP A 100 -12.47 17.53 -0.27
N ASP A 101 -12.66 16.35 0.34
CA ASP A 101 -13.90 15.53 0.25
C ASP A 101 -14.75 15.51 1.55
N ASP A 102 -14.66 16.55 2.39
CA ASP A 102 -15.40 16.72 3.67
C ASP A 102 -16.45 17.86 3.63
#